data_AF-A0A9E1XYG6-F1
#
_entry.id   AF-A0A9E1XYG6-F1
#
_cell.length_a   1.000
_cell.length_b   1.000
_cell.length_c   1.000
_cell.angle_alpha   90.00
_cell.angle_beta   90.00
_cell.angle_gamma   90.00
#
_symmetry.space_group_name_H-M   'P 1'
#
loop_
_entity.id
_entity.type
_entity.pdbx_description
1 polymer ?
#
loop_
_entity_poly.entity_id
_entity_poly.type
_entity_poly.pdbx_seq_one_letter_code
_entity_poly.pdbx_strand_id
1 'polypeptide(L)' 'MLLNKDLLTRIAHLESVNDQLLTELSYIDTQLKLVGFPEGLETVKVAAAEIIEEQRSYSEEDDIAM' A
#
# COMPACT_ATOMS: atom_id res chain seq x y z
N MET A 1 4.27 -36.86 7.58
CA MET A 1 5.19 -36.06 8.43
C MET A 1 5.90 -34.91 7.68
N LEU A 2 6.15 -35.00 6.37
CA LEU A 2 6.84 -33.94 5.59
C LEU A 2 5.97 -32.71 5.25
N LEU A 3 4.68 -32.91 4.94
CA LEU A 3 3.75 -31.82 4.57
C LEU A 3 3.69 -30.70 5.64
N ASN A 4 3.73 -31.07 6.91
CA ASN A 4 3.76 -30.11 8.01
C ASN A 4 5.06 -29.29 8.06
N LYS A 5 6.21 -29.88 7.69
CA LYS A 5 7.49 -29.14 7.65
C LYS A 5 7.55 -28.16 6.49
N ASP A 6 7.05 -28.55 5.32
CA ASP A 6 7.03 -27.67 4.15
C ASP A 6 6.10 -26.46 4.38
N LEU A 7 4.93 -26.70 4.98
CA LEU A 7 4.01 -25.63 5.37
C LEU A 7 4.62 -24.72 6.43
N LEU A 8 5.26 -25.26 7.47
CA LEU A 8 5.93 -24.46 8.48
C LEU A 8 7.09 -23.62 7.90
N THR A 9 7.82 -24.18 6.93
CA THR A 9 8.91 -23.45 6.25
C THR A 9 8.34 -22.30 5.42
N ARG A 10 7.21 -22.53 4.74
CA ARG A 10 6.52 -21.49 3.98
C ARG A 10 5.98 -20.40 4.89
N ILE A 11 5.40 -20.77 6.03
CA ILE A 11 4.91 -19.83 7.04
C ILE A 11 6.05 -18.98 7.58
N ALA A 12 7.17 -19.60 8.02
CA ALA A 12 8.32 -18.86 8.53
C ALA A 12 8.92 -17.90 7.48
N HIS A 13 8.92 -18.29 6.21
CA HIS A 13 9.34 -17.41 5.13
C HIS A 13 8.38 -16.22 4.94
N LEU A 14 7.06 -16.48 4.96
CA LEU A 14 6.06 -15.42 4.86
C LEU A 14 6.08 -14.48 6.06
N GLU A 15 6.30 -15.00 7.27
CA GLU A 15 6.49 -14.20 8.49
C GLU A 15 7.70 -13.29 8.36
N SER A 16 8.85 -13.83 7.94
CA SER A 16 10.05 -13.02 7.72
C SER A 16 9.86 -11.93 6.67
N VAL A 17 9.17 -12.22 5.57
CA VAL A 17 8.87 -11.23 4.53
C VAL A 17 7.91 -10.18 5.07
N ASN A 18 6.88 -10.59 5.81
CA ASN A 18 5.91 -9.67 6.39
C ASN A 18 6.55 -8.72 7.41
N ASP A 19 7.41 -9.23 8.29
CA ASP A 19 8.15 -8.42 9.26
C ASP A 19 9.03 -7.38 8.57
N GLN A 20 9.71 -7.75 7.49
CA GLN A 20 10.50 -6.82 6.69
C GLN A 20 9.60 -5.75 6.04
N LEU A 21 8.51 -6.14 5.40
CA LEU A 21 7.58 -5.22 4.75
C LEU A 21 6.96 -4.23 5.75
N LEU A 22 6.57 -4.70 6.93
CA LEU A 22 6.03 -3.83 7.99
C LEU A 22 7.08 -2.81 8.48
N THR A 23 8.34 -3.24 8.57
CA THR A 23 9.45 -2.36 8.95
C THR A 23 9.67 -1.29 7.89
N GLU A 24 9.74 -1.68 6.62
CA GLU A 24 9.90 -0.75 5.50
C GLU A 24 8.73 0.24 5.40
N LEU A 25 7.49 -0.25 5.58
CA LEU A 25 6.29 0.58 5.53
C LEU A 25 6.28 1.62 6.67
N SER A 26 6.66 1.20 7.88
CA SER A 26 6.79 2.09 9.04
C SER A 26 7.89 3.13 8.85
N TYR A 27 8.99 2.74 8.22
CA TYR A 27 10.07 3.67 7.86
C TYR A 27 9.58 4.72 6.86
N ILE A 28 8.90 4.31 5.79
CA ILE A 28 8.32 5.23 4.81
C ILE A 28 7.31 6.17 5.47
N ASP A 29 6.41 5.66 6.31
CA ASP A 29 5.43 6.47 7.06
C ASP A 29 6.12 7.56 7.90
N THR A 30 7.21 7.19 8.57
CA THR A 30 8.01 8.14 9.35
C THR A 30 8.67 9.19 8.45
N GLN A 31 9.22 8.79 7.31
CA GLN A 31 9.81 9.73 6.35
C GLN A 31 8.77 10.70 5.78
N LEU A 32 7.56 10.22 5.46
CA LEU A 32 6.47 11.06 4.96
C LEU A 32 6.05 12.11 6.00
N LYS A 33 6.01 11.72 7.29
CA LYS A 33 5.79 12.67 8.39
C LYS A 33 6.87 13.73 8.47
N LEU A 34 8.14 13.37 8.27
CA LEU A 34 9.26 14.32 8.27
C LEU A 34 9.21 15.29 7.07
N VAL A 35 8.74 14.82 5.92
CA VAL A 35 8.61 15.64 4.70
C VAL A 35 7.43 16.61 4.77
N GLY A 36 6.51 16.42 5.72
CA GLY A 36 5.40 17.34 5.99
C GLY A 36 4.01 16.76 5.70
N PHE A 37 3.88 15.45 5.55
CA PHE A 37 2.59 14.76 5.53
C PHE A 37 2.19 14.36 6.95
N PRO A 38 1.28 15.08 7.63
CA PRO A 38 1.06 14.93 9.08
C PRO A 38 0.61 13.53 9.51
N GLU A 39 -0.12 12.81 8.65
CA GLU A 39 -0.53 11.42 8.90
C GLU A 39 0.27 10.41 8.06
N GLY A 40 1.41 10.85 7.52
CA GLY A 40 2.36 10.01 6.78
C GLY A 40 1.75 9.36 5.56
N LEU A 41 1.76 8.03 5.54
CA LEU A 41 1.27 7.22 4.43
C LEU A 41 -0.24 7.39 4.19
N GLU A 42 -1.01 7.69 5.25
CA GLU A 42 -2.46 7.84 5.13
C GLU A 42 -2.84 9.08 4.30
N THR A 43 -2.17 10.21 4.56
CA THR A 43 -2.37 11.44 3.77
C THR A 43 -2.04 11.21 2.30
N VAL A 44 -0.99 10.43 2.01
CA VAL A 44 -0.61 10.11 0.62
C VAL A 44 -1.65 9.22 -0.06
N LYS A 45 -2.23 8.25 0.65
CA LYS A 45 -3.29 7.40 0.09
C LYS A 45 -4.54 8.18 -0.26
N VAL A 46 -4.96 9.11 0.60
CA VAL A 46 -6.12 9.98 0.35
C VAL A 46 -5.87 10.82 -0.89
N ALA A 47 -4.73 11.52 -0.96
CA ALA A 47 -4.36 12.32 -2.12
C ALA A 47 -4.31 11.48 -3.42
N ALA A 48 -3.77 10.25 -3.36
CA ALA A 48 -3.74 9.36 -4.50
C ALA A 48 -5.15 8.90 -4.91
N ALA A 49 -6.03 8.63 -3.95
CA ALA A 49 -7.41 8.23 -4.22
C ALA A 49 -8.19 9.37 -4.90
N GLU A 50 -8.04 10.62 -4.43
CA GLU A 50 -8.64 11.81 -5.03
C GLU A 50 -8.18 11.99 -6.49
N ILE A 51 -6.88 11.84 -6.77
CA ILE A 51 -6.35 11.94 -8.14
C ILE A 51 -6.94 10.85 -9.05
N ILE A 52 -7.07 9.61 -8.55
CA ILE A 52 -7.65 8.51 -9.32
C ILE A 52 -9.14 8.76 -9.57
N GLU A 53 -9.86 9.29 -8.59
CA GLU A 53 -11.27 9.63 -8.70
C GLU A 53 -11.49 10.75 -9.71
N GLU A 54 -10.71 11.83 -9.64
CA GLU A 54 -10.72 12.91 -10.64
C GLU A 54 -10.48 12.35 -12.05
N GLN A 55 -9.48 11.48 -12.23
CA GLN A 55 -9.22 10.86 -13.54
C GLN A 55 -10.39 10.01 -14.05
N ARG A 56 -11.12 9.33 -13.15
CA ARG A 56 -12.33 8.59 -13.54
C ARG A 56 -13.47 9.52 -13.95
N SER A 57 -13.70 10.58 -13.20
CA SER A 57 -14.74 11.57 -13.51
C SER A 57 -14.51 12.22 -14.87
N TYR A 58 -13.26 12.56 -15.22
CA TYR A 58 -12.94 13.07 -16.56
C TYR A 58 -13.13 12.04 -17.67
N SER A 59 -12.88 10.75 -17.41
CA SER A 59 -13.13 9.69 -18.41
C SER A 59 -14.61 9.38 -18.63
N GLU A 60 -15.47 9.59 -17.63
CA GLU A 60 -16.92 9.37 -17.76
C GLU A 60 -17.64 10.55 -18.43
N GLU A 61 -17.13 11.78 -18.29
CA GLU A 61 -17.68 12.95 -19.00
C GLU A 61 -17.40 12.93 -20.51
N ASP A 62 -16.25 12.40 -20.94
CA ASP A 62 -15.92 12.24 -22.36
C ASP A 62 -16.77 11.16 -23.07
N ASP A 63 -17.26 10.13 -22.35
CA ASP A 63 -18.15 9.09 -22.88
C ASP A 63 -19.61 9.56 -23.03
N ILE A 64 -20.05 10.59 -22.28
CA ILE A 64 -21.40 11.17 -22.36
C ILE A 64 -21.46 12.28 -23.42
N ALA A 65 -20.32 12.85 -23.82
CA ALA A 65 -20.21 13.91 -24.81
C ALA A 65 -20.12 13.43 -26.28
N MET A 66 -20.24 12.12 -26.56
CA MET A 66 -20.34 11.51 -27.90
C MET A 66 -21.77 11.06 -28.24
#